data_AF-A0AA38WEN2-F1
#
_entry.id   AF-A0AA38WEN2-F1
#
_cell.length_a   1.000
_cell.length_b   1.000
_cell.length_c   1.000
_cell.angle_alpha   90.00
_cell.angle_beta   90.00
_cell.angle_gamma   90.00
#
_symmetry.space_group_name_H-M   'P 1'
#
loop_
_entity.id
_entity.type
_entity.pdbx_description
1 polymer ?
#
loop_
_entity_poly.entity_id
_entity_poly.type
_entity_poly.pdbx_seq_one_letter_code
_entity_poly.pdbx_strand_id
1 'polypeptide(L)' 'MLGDPVNIVAVGNPKDINNKGSGTGKRLKSGKEKAIEKRQKVTRLCRLCGEYAFHDSRNCPSRAEEEEEQQEEE' A
#
# COMPACT_ATOMS: atom_id res chain seq x y z
N MET A 1 -10.58 -46.60 37.16
CA MET A 1 -9.99 -45.25 37.17
C MET A 1 -9.96 -44.78 35.73
N LEU A 2 -10.99 -44.06 35.29
CA LEU A 2 -11.06 -43.50 33.94
C LEU A 2 -10.15 -42.26 33.95
N GLY A 3 -8.99 -42.36 33.32
CA GLY A 3 -8.03 -41.26 33.25
C GLY A 3 -8.59 -40.11 32.39
N ASP A 4 -8.42 -38.89 32.88
CA ASP A 4 -8.85 -37.68 32.19
C ASP A 4 -8.17 -37.56 30.82
N PRO A 5 -8.89 -37.09 29.77
CA PRO A 5 -8.29 -36.94 28.45
C PRO A 5 -7.24 -35.82 28.47
N VAL A 6 -6.02 -36.18 28.07
CA VAL A 6 -4.92 -35.23 27.87
C VAL A 6 -5.33 -34.25 26.77
N ASN A 7 -5.58 -33.01 27.15
CA ASN A 7 -5.93 -31.95 26.20
C ASN A 7 -4.65 -31.53 25.45
N ILE A 8 -4.43 -32.14 24.29
CA ILE A 8 -3.28 -31.84 23.43
C ILE A 8 -3.55 -30.50 22.73
N VAL A 9 -3.04 -29.43 23.32
CA VAL A 9 -3.07 -28.10 22.70
C VAL A 9 -2.00 -28.07 21.61
N ALA A 10 -2.45 -28.07 20.35
CA ALA A 10 -1.57 -27.87 19.21
C ALA A 10 -1.12 -26.40 19.15
N VAL A 11 0.08 -26.12 19.68
CA VAL A 11 0.72 -24.81 19.56
C VAL A 11 1.23 -24.65 18.13
N GLY A 12 0.44 -23.98 17.29
CA GLY A 12 0.84 -23.62 15.94
C GLY A 12 1.89 -22.51 15.93
N ASN A 13 2.71 -22.47 14.88
CA ASN A 13 3.68 -21.39 14.71
C ASN A 13 2.97 -20.03 14.69
N PRO A 14 3.53 -19.00 15.35
CA PRO A 14 2.99 -17.64 15.31
C PRO A 14 3.06 -17.11 13.87
N LYS A 15 1.91 -16.66 13.35
CA LYS A 15 1.71 -16.33 11.93
C LYS A 15 2.36 -14.99 11.52
N ASP A 16 2.67 -14.13 12.48
CA ASP A 16 3.09 -12.74 12.24
C ASP A 16 4.54 -12.45 12.67
N ILE A 17 5.42 -13.46 12.67
CA ILE A 17 6.85 -13.24 12.95
C ILE A 17 7.61 -13.05 11.66
N ASN A 18 7.99 -11.80 11.38
CA ASN A 18 8.94 -11.49 10.31
C ASN A 18 10.35 -11.86 10.76
N ASN A 19 10.86 -13.00 10.31
CA ASN A 19 12.28 -13.35 10.48
C ASN A 19 13.18 -12.45 9.61
N LYS A 20 14.48 -12.41 9.90
CA LYS A 20 15.47 -11.69 9.07
C LYS A 20 15.51 -12.32 7.67
N GLY A 21 14.85 -11.68 6.71
CA GLY A 21 14.68 -12.20 5.35
C GLY A 21 13.22 -12.48 4.95
N SER A 22 12.25 -12.36 5.87
CA SER A 22 10.81 -12.45 5.57
C SER A 22 10.23 -11.25 4.82
N GLY A 23 10.96 -10.13 4.80
CA GLY A 23 10.60 -9.01 3.93
C GLY A 23 10.81 -9.39 2.47
N THR A 24 10.03 -8.78 1.55
CA THR A 24 10.31 -8.76 0.09
C THR A 24 11.82 -8.83 -0.09
N GLY A 25 12.38 -9.88 -0.71
CA GLY A 25 13.82 -10.25 -0.66
C GLY A 25 14.85 -9.20 -1.16
N LYS A 26 14.42 -7.95 -1.27
CA LYS A 26 15.16 -6.73 -1.50
C LYS A 26 15.37 -6.00 -0.17
N ARG A 27 16.48 -5.27 -0.08
CA ARG A 27 16.76 -4.37 1.04
C ARG A 27 15.63 -3.35 1.24
N LEU A 28 15.21 -3.14 2.49
CA LEU A 28 14.30 -2.06 2.86
C LEU A 28 14.96 -0.71 2.58
N LYS A 29 14.32 0.13 1.75
CA LYS A 29 14.78 1.49 1.47
C LYS A 29 14.51 2.40 2.66
N SER A 30 15.52 3.17 3.08
CA SER A 30 15.40 4.24 4.07
C SER A 30 14.48 5.36 3.56
N GLY A 31 13.92 6.16 4.47
CA GLY A 31 13.10 7.33 4.13
C GLY A 31 13.83 8.30 3.19
N LYS A 32 15.14 8.50 3.39
CA LYS A 32 15.98 9.34 2.52
C LYS A 32 16.01 8.80 1.08
N GLU A 33 16.15 7.50 0.91
CA GLU A 33 16.23 6.86 -0.41
C GLU A 33 14.90 6.97 -1.16
N LYS A 34 13.78 6.76 -0.45
CA LYS A 34 12.44 6.95 -1.01
C LYS A 34 12.22 8.40 -1.45
N ALA A 35 12.70 9.38 -0.68
CA ALA A 35 12.58 10.79 -1.02
C ALA A 35 13.41 11.16 -2.26
N ILE A 36 14.63 10.65 -2.39
CA ILE A 36 15.48 10.86 -3.57
C ILE A 36 14.82 10.29 -4.82
N GLU A 37 14.29 9.08 -4.75
CA GLU A 37 13.57 8.44 -5.87
C GLU A 37 12.32 9.23 -6.29
N LYS A 38 11.58 9.80 -5.32
CA LYS A 38 10.45 10.69 -5.62
C LYS A 38 10.90 11.99 -6.28
N ARG A 39 12.00 12.60 -5.82
CA ARG A 39 12.55 13.84 -6.39
C ARG A 39 13.02 13.68 -7.83
N GLN A 40 13.49 12.49 -8.21
CA GLN A 40 13.92 12.21 -9.58
C GLN A 40 12.76 12.12 -10.57
N LYS A 41 11.51 11.96 -10.10
CA LYS A 41 10.35 11.94 -10.98
C LYS A 41 10.15 13.35 -11.54
N VAL A 42 9.99 13.45 -12.85
CA VAL A 42 9.72 14.70 -13.54
C VAL A 42 8.21 14.95 -13.50
N THR A 43 7.80 16.19 -13.19
CA THR A 43 6.40 16.61 -13.31
C THR A 43 6.03 16.74 -14.78
N ARG A 44 4.78 16.43 -15.12
CA ARG A 44 4.26 16.50 -16.49
C ARG A 44 2.90 17.18 -16.49
N LEU A 45 2.58 17.84 -17.61
CA LEU A 45 1.28 18.45 -17.81
C LEU A 45 0.20 17.37 -17.92
N CYS A 46 -0.74 17.38 -16.98
CA CYS A 46 -1.95 16.57 -17.06
C CYS A 46 -2.93 17.23 -18.04
N ARG A 47 -3.41 16.49 -19.04
CA ARG A 47 -4.36 17.02 -20.04
C ARG A 47 -5.79 17.13 -19.51
N LEU A 48 -6.09 16.50 -18.37
CA LEU A 48 -7.42 16.54 -17.76
C LEU A 48 -7.55 17.81 -16.89
N CYS A 49 -6.72 17.96 -15.87
CA CYS A 49 -6.77 19.13 -14.96
C CYS A 49 -5.91 20.33 -15.41
N GLY A 50 -5.06 20.18 -16.42
CA GLY A 50 -4.20 21.27 -16.92
C GLY A 50 -3.00 21.59 -16.04
N GLU A 51 -2.74 20.84 -14.98
CA GLU A 51 -1.63 21.11 -14.03
C GLU A 51 -0.37 20.31 -14.31
N TYR A 52 0.80 20.85 -13.95
CA TYR A 52 2.06 20.11 -13.92
C TYR A 52 2.16 19.27 -12.64
N ALA A 53 1.83 17.98 -12.75
CA ALA A 53 1.75 17.07 -11.62
C ALA A 53 2.51 15.76 -11.88
N PHE A 54 2.48 14.85 -10.89
CA PHE A 54 3.07 13.51 -11.03
C PHE A 54 2.10 12.47 -11.63
N HIS A 55 0.85 12.86 -11.89
CA HIS A 55 -0.16 12.04 -12.53
C HIS A 55 -0.28 12.37 -14.04
N ASP A 56 -1.06 11.57 -14.77
CA ASP A 56 -1.49 11.86 -16.14
C ASP A 56 -3.02 11.88 -16.19
N SER A 57 -3.63 12.11 -17.35
CA SER A 57 -5.10 12.17 -17.48
C SER A 57 -5.81 10.86 -17.10
N ARG A 58 -5.11 9.72 -17.12
CA ARG A 58 -5.69 8.41 -16.76
C ARG A 58 -5.76 8.20 -15.26
N ASN A 59 -4.85 8.84 -14.51
CA ASN A 59 -4.76 8.77 -13.05
C ASN A 59 -4.96 10.15 -12.41
N CYS A 60 -5.70 11.03 -13.07
CA CYS A 60 -5.95 12.36 -12.55
C CYS A 60 -6.98 12.28 -11.42
N PRO A 61 -6.68 12.85 -10.24
CA PRO A 61 -7.59 12.80 -9.09
C PRO A 61 -8.89 13.55 -9.34
N SER A 62 -8.89 14.59 -10.16
CA SER A 62 -10.10 15.33 -10.51
C SER A 62 -11.18 14.47 -11.15
N ARG A 63 -10.80 13.35 -11.79
CA ARG A 63 -11.78 12.38 -12.32
C ARG A 63 -12.55 11.66 -11.20
N ALA A 64 -11.91 11.43 -10.05
CA ALA A 64 -12.56 10.83 -8.89
C ALA A 64 -13.43 11.85 -8.15
N GLU A 65 -12.98 13.11 -8.07
CA GLU A 65 -13.76 14.22 -7.49
C GLU A 65 -15.05 14.48 -8.29
N GLU A 66 -14.98 14.46 -9.63
CA GLU A 66 -16.16 14.56 -10.51
C GLU A 66 -17.17 13.41 -10.32
N GLU A 67 -16.71 12.21 -9.95
CA GLU A 67 -17.57 11.04 -9.70
C GLU A 67 -18.25 11.09 -8.32
N GLU A 68 -17.65 11.76 -7.33
CA GLU A 68 -18.23 11.97 -5.99
C GLU A 68 -19.31 13.05 -6.00
N GLU A 69 -19.10 14.17 -6.71
CA GLU A 69 -20.13 15.22 -6.88
C GLU A 69 -21.40 14.69 -7.58
N GLN A 70 -21.25 13.76 -8.53
CA GLN A 70 -22.37 13.13 -9.23
C GLN A 70 -23.18 12.16 -8.35
N GLN A 71 -22.65 11.72 -7.20
CA GLN A 71 -23.33 10.82 -6.25
C GLN A 71 -24.08 11.58 -5.14
N GLU A 72 -23.79 12.87 -4.93
CA GLU A 72 -24.48 13.70 -3.95
C GLU A 72 -25.73 14.40 -4.53
N GLU A 73 -25.85 14.46 -5.86
CA GLU A 73 -27.02 15.00 -6.55
C GLU A 73 -28.09 13.96 -6.95
N GLU A 74 -27.84 12.65 -6.76
CA GLU A 74 -28.80 11.55 -6.98
C GLU A 74 -29.53 11.09 -5.71
#